data_AF-A0A441JXG1-F1
#
_entry.id   AF-A0A441JXG1-F1
#
_cell.length_a   1.000
_cell.length_b   1.000
_cell.length_c   1.000
_cell.angle_alpha   90.00
_cell.angle_beta   90.00
_cell.angle_gamma   90.00
#
_symmetry.space_group_name_H-M   'P 1'
#
loop_
_entity.id
_entity.type
_entity.pdbx_description
1 polymer ?
#
loop_
_entity_poly.entity_id
_entity_poly.type
_entity_poly.pdbx_seq_one_letter_code
_entity_poly.pdbx_strand_id
1 'polypeptide(L)'
;MTDWVVTAIKSAGWSVKLMSSIGTHPMRLAMERDGVREVVRIYIWNLTHGGGHRSKHEFRVQITGIESFELEPDGKTLILGWSDDFGAFAAFDAGRRTGALGSSPSIQVLETTLKAGAADGAALQNKGEGEFALAVRPDRLASYVQHQSAAHAGDIRSILADPESEHNSDDQVIDAAVADISEHRFGSAEELEQRRAILERIKALEGEVARLKYAGGRGHNNPPELLPAEDIAAVTELEEEASSLKGELAKVEPDVARVGRSARWFRQFVNAWRRTKSEAVKFGGKVADKARDKAAELVIATVIGGAAALGHIVNLAEGLVQAIIKWLGLV
;
A
#
# COMPACT_ATOMS: atom_id res chain seq x y z
N MET A 1 -3.85 5.35 17.48
CA MET A 1 -2.81 6.11 16.74
C MET A 1 -1.82 5.18 16.03
N THR A 2 -1.23 4.21 16.73
CA THR A 2 -0.37 3.16 16.12
C THR A 2 -1.07 2.42 14.98
N ASP A 3 -2.39 2.23 15.09
CA ASP A 3 -3.19 1.56 14.07
C ASP A 3 -3.23 2.32 12.73
N TRP A 4 -3.16 3.66 12.75
CA TRP A 4 -3.10 4.47 11.53
C TRP A 4 -1.82 4.21 10.75
N VAL A 5 -0.69 4.14 11.44
CA VAL A 5 0.62 3.88 10.84
C VAL A 5 0.67 2.48 10.23
N VAL A 6 0.23 1.46 10.98
CA VAL A 6 0.19 0.07 10.48
C VAL A 6 -0.76 -0.04 9.28
N THR A 7 -1.92 0.61 9.33
CA THR A 7 -2.89 0.60 8.23
C THR A 7 -2.33 1.29 6.99
N ALA A 8 -1.70 2.46 7.16
CA ALA A 8 -1.05 3.21 6.09
C ALA A 8 0.03 2.38 5.37
N ILE A 9 0.94 1.79 6.14
CA ILE A 9 2.02 0.95 5.60
C ILE A 9 1.45 -0.28 4.87
N LYS A 10 0.50 -0.99 5.48
CA LYS A 10 -0.16 -2.15 4.85
C LYS A 10 -0.91 -1.78 3.58
N SER A 11 -1.57 -0.63 3.55
CA SER A 11 -2.30 -0.15 2.37
C SER A 11 -1.39 0.16 1.18
N ALA A 12 -0.10 0.42 1.44
CA ALA A 12 0.94 0.61 0.43
C ALA A 12 1.60 -0.71 -0.03
N GLY A 13 1.02 -1.86 0.30
CA GLY A 13 1.49 -3.19 -0.14
C GLY A 13 2.61 -3.79 0.72
N TRP A 14 2.92 -3.19 1.88
CA TRP A 14 3.95 -3.70 2.78
C TRP A 14 3.39 -4.69 3.79
N SER A 15 4.12 -5.79 4.01
CA SER A 15 3.88 -6.63 5.19
C SER A 15 4.45 -5.94 6.44
N VAL A 16 3.79 -6.09 7.59
CA VAL A 16 4.19 -5.45 8.85
C VAL A 16 4.23 -6.48 9.97
N LYS A 17 5.38 -6.58 10.64
CA LYS A 17 5.58 -7.39 11.85
C LYS A 17 5.88 -6.48 13.03
N LEU A 18 4.98 -6.46 14.02
CA LEU A 18 5.23 -5.73 15.26
C LEU A 18 6.35 -6.42 16.05
N MET A 19 7.29 -5.61 16.55
CA MET A 19 8.41 -6.04 17.40
C MET A 19 8.22 -5.61 18.86
N SER A 20 7.38 -4.61 19.10
CA SER A 20 6.89 -4.24 20.42
C SER A 20 5.47 -4.77 20.65
N SER A 21 5.05 -4.87 21.92
CA SER A 21 3.65 -5.16 22.26
C SER A 21 2.71 -4.09 21.71
N ILE A 22 1.49 -4.50 21.37
CA ILE A 22 0.43 -3.59 20.90
C ILE A 22 0.19 -2.52 21.98
N GLY A 23 0.06 -1.25 21.55
CA GLY A 23 -0.15 -0.11 22.45
C GLY A 23 1.13 0.44 23.11
N THR A 24 2.30 -0.16 22.87
CA THR A 24 3.58 0.37 23.34
C THR A 24 3.94 1.65 22.58
N HIS A 25 4.44 2.66 23.31
CA HIS A 25 4.97 3.89 22.75
C HIS A 25 6.38 4.16 23.31
N PRO A 26 7.42 4.30 22.45
CA PRO A 26 7.39 4.18 21.00
C PRO A 26 7.04 2.75 20.53
N MET A 27 6.44 2.66 19.35
CA MET A 27 6.18 1.37 18.69
C MET A 27 7.40 0.95 17.89
N ARG A 28 7.72 -0.34 17.85
CA ARG A 28 8.72 -0.92 16.96
C ARG A 28 8.09 -1.93 16.02
N LEU A 29 8.43 -1.87 14.74
CA LEU A 29 7.97 -2.80 13.72
C LEU A 29 9.07 -3.06 12.68
N ALA A 30 8.94 -4.18 11.98
CA ALA A 30 9.60 -4.41 10.72
C ALA A 30 8.55 -4.31 9.60
N MET A 31 8.90 -3.65 8.49
CA MET A 31 8.10 -3.63 7.28
C MET A 31 8.90 -4.24 6.12
N GLU A 32 8.24 -5.11 5.35
CA GLU A 32 8.88 -5.86 4.26
C GLU A 32 8.04 -5.83 2.98
N ARG A 33 8.69 -5.57 1.85
CA ARG A 33 8.13 -5.60 0.48
C ARG A 33 9.27 -5.87 -0.52
N ASP A 34 9.05 -6.80 -1.46
CA ASP A 34 9.99 -7.10 -2.56
C ASP A 34 11.44 -7.33 -2.15
N GLY A 35 11.65 -8.05 -1.03
CA GLY A 35 12.98 -8.32 -0.47
C GLY A 35 13.63 -7.15 0.28
N VAL A 36 13.01 -5.97 0.26
CA VAL A 36 13.41 -4.82 1.08
C VAL A 36 12.80 -4.97 2.47
N ARG A 37 13.63 -4.79 3.50
CA ARG A 37 13.24 -4.86 4.90
C ARG A 37 13.70 -3.61 5.64
N GLU A 38 12.77 -2.94 6.29
CA GLU A 38 13.03 -1.74 7.10
C GLU A 38 12.61 -2.01 8.55
N VAL A 39 13.51 -1.78 9.50
CA VAL A 39 13.20 -1.81 10.94
C VAL A 39 12.97 -0.38 11.40
N VAL A 40 11.82 -0.13 12.01
CA VAL A 40 11.33 1.22 12.27
C VAL A 40 10.87 1.35 13.72
N ARG A 41 11.38 2.37 14.39
CA ARG A 41 10.90 2.87 15.68
C ARG A 41 10.07 4.12 15.47
N ILE A 42 8.88 4.17 16.07
CA ILE A 42 7.87 5.17 15.76
C ILE A 42 7.38 5.83 17.03
N TYR A 43 7.69 7.11 17.14
CA TYR A 43 7.10 8.03 18.10
C TYR A 43 5.95 8.76 17.41
N ILE A 44 4.73 8.62 17.90
CA ILE A 44 3.55 9.27 17.33
C ILE A 44 2.63 9.87 18.39
N TRP A 45 2.22 11.11 18.17
CA TRP A 45 1.23 11.83 18.99
C TRP A 45 0.12 12.42 18.12
N ASN A 46 -0.94 12.92 18.77
CA ASN A 46 -1.93 13.75 18.10
C ASN A 46 -1.34 15.13 17.81
N LEU A 47 -1.64 15.63 16.62
CA LEU A 47 -1.36 16.99 16.22
C LEU A 47 -2.46 17.89 16.74
N THR A 48 -2.10 18.94 17.47
CA THR A 48 -3.07 19.88 18.07
C THR A 48 -2.79 21.29 17.61
N HIS A 49 -3.85 22.07 17.43
CA HIS A 49 -3.72 23.51 17.20
C HIS A 49 -3.14 24.19 18.44
N GLY A 50 -2.27 25.19 18.26
CA GLY A 50 -1.80 26.02 19.37
C GLY A 50 -2.94 26.82 20.01
N GLY A 51 -3.33 26.55 21.25
CA GLY A 51 -4.30 27.40 21.97
C GLY A 51 -3.74 28.80 22.29
N GLY A 52 -4.63 29.80 22.44
CA GLY A 52 -4.32 31.17 22.89
C GLY A 52 -4.00 32.20 21.79
N HIS A 53 -3.26 33.27 22.13
CA HIS A 53 -2.80 34.36 21.23
C HIS A 53 -1.76 33.94 20.17
N ARG A 54 -1.68 32.65 19.82
CA ARG A 54 -0.67 32.10 18.91
C ARG A 54 -1.19 32.08 17.48
N SER A 55 -0.27 31.93 16.52
CA SER A 55 -0.61 31.87 15.09
C SER A 55 -1.70 30.83 14.83
N LYS A 56 -2.78 31.25 14.17
CA LYS A 56 -3.91 30.38 13.79
C LYS A 56 -3.55 29.31 12.75
N HIS A 57 -2.31 29.32 12.28
CA HIS A 57 -1.85 28.50 11.15
C HIS A 57 -0.73 27.55 11.57
N GLU A 58 -0.55 27.29 12.86
CA GLU A 58 0.51 26.43 13.39
C GLU A 58 -0.07 25.31 14.27
N PHE A 59 0.36 24.10 13.96
CA PHE A 59 0.00 22.88 14.67
C PHE A 59 1.23 22.26 15.30
N ARG A 60 1.04 21.49 16.36
CA ARG A 60 2.14 20.89 17.12
C ARG A 60 1.85 19.50 17.64
N VAL A 61 2.91 18.72 17.75
CA VAL A 61 2.95 17.57 18.66
C VAL A 61 3.47 18.02 20.00
N GLN A 62 2.76 17.69 21.08
CA GLN A 62 3.28 17.82 22.44
C GLN A 62 3.96 16.51 22.80
N ILE A 63 5.28 16.57 23.05
CA ILE A 63 6.04 15.37 23.39
C ILE A 63 5.75 15.03 24.85
N THR A 64 5.21 13.84 25.07
CA THR A 64 4.87 13.30 26.40
C THR A 64 5.22 11.82 26.47
N GLY A 65 5.46 11.31 27.68
CA GLY A 65 5.70 9.89 27.94
C GLY A 65 7.13 9.40 27.65
N ILE A 66 8.05 10.30 27.31
CA ILE A 66 9.47 9.97 27.04
C ILE A 66 10.39 11.08 27.59
N GLU A 67 11.61 10.73 27.98
CA GLU A 67 12.64 11.67 28.45
C GLU A 67 13.61 12.10 27.33
N SER A 68 13.79 11.23 26.34
CA SER A 68 14.62 11.47 25.17
C SER A 68 14.15 10.61 23.99
N PHE A 69 14.55 10.98 22.78
CA PHE A 69 14.36 10.13 21.60
C PHE A 69 15.49 9.10 21.53
N GLU A 70 15.12 7.83 21.48
CA GLU A 70 16.04 6.74 21.21
C GLU A 70 16.07 6.49 19.70
N LEU A 71 17.27 6.56 19.11
CA LEU A 71 17.46 6.19 17.71
C LEU A 71 17.42 4.68 17.56
N GLU A 72 16.76 4.19 16.52
CA GLU A 72 16.72 2.77 16.20
C GLU A 72 18.08 2.34 15.64
N PRO A 73 18.77 1.37 16.28
CA PRO A 73 20.02 0.84 15.74
C PRO A 73 19.78 0.17 14.38
N ASP A 74 20.59 0.50 13.39
CA ASP A 74 20.54 -0.07 12.03
C ASP A 74 19.16 0.02 11.35
N GLY A 75 18.36 1.01 11.76
CA GLY A 75 17.01 1.22 11.29
C GLY A 75 16.63 2.68 11.25
N LYS A 76 15.32 2.96 11.25
CA LYS A 76 14.78 4.31 11.13
C LYS A 76 13.99 4.70 12.37
N THR A 77 14.19 5.93 12.82
CA THR A 77 13.35 6.53 13.86
C THR A 77 12.45 7.59 13.26
N LEU A 78 11.14 7.40 13.39
CA LEU A 78 10.14 8.35 12.95
C LEU A 78 9.59 9.13 14.16
N ILE A 79 9.48 10.44 14.00
CA ILE A 79 8.69 11.31 14.89
C ILE A 79 7.51 11.81 14.08
N LEU A 80 6.31 11.37 14.44
CA LEU A 80 5.08 11.62 13.71
C LEU A 80 4.05 12.37 14.57
N GLY A 81 3.24 13.19 13.91
CA GLY A 81 2.02 13.77 14.46
C GLY A 81 0.84 13.44 13.55
N TRP A 82 -0.22 12.83 14.07
CA TRP A 82 -1.44 12.57 13.29
C TRP A 82 -2.46 13.69 13.47
N SER A 83 -3.05 14.16 12.37
CA SER A 83 -4.20 15.07 12.41
C SER A 83 -5.41 14.45 11.71
N ASP A 84 -6.50 14.27 12.45
CA ASP A 84 -7.78 13.86 11.86
C ASP A 84 -8.35 14.95 10.94
N ASP A 85 -8.14 16.23 11.28
CA ASP A 85 -8.65 17.37 10.49
C ASP A 85 -8.03 17.45 9.09
N PHE A 86 -6.76 17.05 8.93
CA PHE A 86 -6.07 17.08 7.64
C PHE A 86 -5.92 15.70 7.00
N GLY A 87 -6.09 14.61 7.75
CA GLY A 87 -5.86 13.26 7.25
C GLY A 87 -4.41 13.01 6.81
N ALA A 88 -3.45 13.65 7.47
CA ALA A 88 -2.02 13.58 7.14
C ALA A 88 -1.14 13.44 8.39
N PHE A 89 0.02 12.82 8.20
CA PHE A 89 1.08 12.77 9.20
C PHE A 89 1.97 13.99 9.06
N ALA A 90 2.18 14.74 10.15
CA ALA A 90 3.35 15.59 10.29
C ALA A 90 4.56 14.71 10.61
N ALA A 91 5.71 14.94 9.99
CA ALA A 91 6.92 14.17 10.24
C ALA A 91 8.13 15.08 10.51
N PHE A 92 8.97 14.64 11.46
CA PHE A 92 10.11 15.42 11.95
C PHE A 92 11.37 14.55 12.04
N ASP A 93 12.52 15.21 11.87
CA ASP A 93 13.82 14.55 11.91
C ASP A 93 14.23 14.19 13.35
N ALA A 94 14.33 12.89 13.63
CA ALA A 94 14.79 12.38 14.92
C ALA A 94 16.29 12.62 15.14
N GLY A 95 17.11 12.63 14.08
CA GLY A 95 18.55 12.82 14.16
C GLY A 95 18.94 14.20 14.68
N ARG A 96 18.07 15.20 14.52
CA ARG A 96 18.24 16.55 15.07
C ARG A 96 17.79 16.69 16.52
N ARG A 97 17.31 15.61 17.16
CA ARG A 97 16.62 15.64 18.45
C ARG A 97 17.14 14.58 19.43
N THR A 98 18.46 14.43 19.51
CA THR A 98 19.15 13.42 20.34
C THR A 98 19.45 13.88 21.78
N GLY A 99 19.24 15.16 22.10
CA GLY A 99 19.44 15.70 23.44
C GLY A 99 18.29 15.41 24.41
N ALA A 100 18.51 15.68 25.70
CA ALA A 100 17.46 15.61 26.72
C ALA A 100 16.31 16.57 26.39
N LEU A 101 15.08 16.10 26.62
CA LEU A 101 13.89 16.91 26.43
C LEU A 101 13.72 17.92 27.57
N GLY A 102 13.37 19.16 27.23
CA GLY A 102 13.02 20.18 28.22
C GLY A 102 11.68 19.89 28.92
N SER A 103 11.25 20.77 29.82
CA SER A 103 10.06 20.56 30.67
C SER A 103 8.71 20.49 29.93
N SER A 104 8.65 20.91 28.65
CA SER A 104 7.44 20.82 27.82
C SER A 104 7.78 20.96 26.33
N PRO A 105 8.44 19.96 25.72
CA PRO A 105 8.91 20.08 24.35
C PRO A 105 7.73 19.91 23.39
N SER A 106 7.65 20.81 22.41
CA SER A 106 6.69 20.71 21.32
C SER A 106 7.37 20.93 19.99
N ILE A 107 6.95 20.21 18.95
CA ILE A 107 7.47 20.37 17.59
C ILE A 107 6.33 20.83 16.70
N GLN A 108 6.58 21.89 15.92
CA GLN A 108 5.56 22.58 15.12
C GLN A 108 5.68 22.30 13.62
N VAL A 109 4.54 22.37 12.94
CA VAL A 109 4.33 22.34 11.49
C VAL A 109 3.22 23.33 11.11
N LEU A 110 3.31 23.94 9.93
CA LEU A 110 2.31 24.88 9.42
C LEU A 110 1.08 24.16 8.85
N GLU A 111 -0.08 24.80 9.03
CA GLU A 111 -1.35 24.38 8.43
C GLU A 111 -1.26 24.24 6.91
N THR A 112 -0.58 25.18 6.25
CA THR A 112 -0.39 25.18 4.80
C THR A 112 0.38 23.95 4.33
N THR A 113 1.39 23.51 5.08
CA THR A 113 2.15 22.29 4.80
C THR A 113 1.27 21.06 4.97
N LEU A 114 0.47 20.98 6.03
CA LEU A 114 -0.46 19.86 6.25
C LEU A 114 -1.49 19.73 5.12
N LYS A 115 -2.09 20.84 4.71
CA LYS A 115 -3.04 20.87 3.59
C LYS A 115 -2.39 20.44 2.27
N ALA A 116 -1.20 20.95 1.97
CA ALA A 116 -0.46 20.57 0.77
C ALA A 116 -0.10 19.08 0.79
N GLY A 117 0.41 18.55 1.91
CA GLY A 117 0.73 17.13 2.03
C GLY A 117 -0.49 16.22 1.87
N ALA A 118 -1.64 16.62 2.42
CA ALA A 118 -2.90 15.90 2.24
C ALA A 118 -3.40 15.91 0.79
N ALA A 119 -3.23 17.03 0.06
CA ALA A 119 -3.64 17.15 -1.33
C ALA A 119 -2.68 16.41 -2.28
N ASP A 120 -1.39 16.68 -2.14
CA ASP A 120 -0.35 16.33 -3.12
C ASP A 120 0.38 15.02 -2.78
N GLY A 121 0.14 14.46 -1.59
CA GLY A 121 0.77 13.23 -1.10
C GLY A 121 1.91 13.48 -0.13
N ALA A 122 2.70 14.54 -0.35
CA ALA A 122 3.68 15.04 0.61
C ALA A 122 3.99 16.53 0.41
N ALA A 123 4.41 17.21 1.46
CA ALA A 123 4.84 18.60 1.39
C ALA A 123 5.97 18.89 2.39
N LEU A 124 6.85 19.82 2.03
CA LEU A 124 7.96 20.29 2.86
C LEU A 124 7.64 21.63 3.53
N GLN A 125 8.18 21.79 4.72
CA GLN A 125 8.33 23.07 5.39
C GLN A 125 9.79 23.25 5.77
N ASN A 126 10.43 24.27 5.20
CA ASN A 126 11.73 24.73 5.67
C ASN A 126 11.55 25.46 7.01
N LYS A 127 12.21 24.96 8.06
CA LYS A 127 12.17 25.55 9.42
C LYS A 127 13.37 26.46 9.71
N GLY A 128 14.27 26.63 8.74
CA GLY A 128 15.56 27.28 8.91
C GLY A 128 16.64 26.28 9.34
N GLU A 129 17.91 26.69 9.24
CA GLU A 129 19.08 25.91 9.72
C GLU A 129 19.19 24.48 9.15
N GLY A 130 18.63 24.28 7.95
CA GLY A 130 18.56 22.99 7.28
C GLY A 130 17.62 21.97 7.93
N GLU A 131 16.74 22.38 8.85
CA GLU A 131 15.67 21.52 9.37
C GLU A 131 14.43 21.59 8.47
N PHE A 132 13.93 20.43 8.08
CA PHE A 132 12.68 20.30 7.33
C PHE A 132 11.66 19.51 8.14
N ALA A 133 10.48 20.09 8.32
CA ALA A 133 9.28 19.35 8.69
C ALA A 133 8.52 18.94 7.43
N LEU A 134 7.80 17.83 7.52
CA LEU A 134 7.02 17.31 6.40
C LEU A 134 5.56 17.11 6.80
N ALA A 135 4.69 17.18 5.81
CA ALA A 135 3.38 16.54 5.86
C ALA A 135 3.38 15.40 4.85
N VAL A 136 2.89 14.22 5.25
CA VAL A 136 2.88 13.00 4.45
C VAL A 136 1.49 12.37 4.53
N ARG A 137 0.88 12.13 3.37
CA ARG A 137 -0.40 11.43 3.28
C ARG A 137 -0.22 9.94 3.59
N PRO A 138 -1.21 9.26 4.20
CA PRO A 138 -1.07 7.85 4.60
C PRO A 138 -0.57 6.89 3.51
N ASP A 139 -1.05 7.01 2.27
CA ASP A 139 -0.61 6.19 1.13
C ASP A 139 0.87 6.37 0.77
N ARG A 140 1.49 7.49 1.18
CA ARG A 140 2.90 7.82 0.95
C ARG A 140 3.81 7.51 2.13
N LEU A 141 3.25 7.03 3.25
CA LEU A 141 4.01 6.83 4.48
C LEU A 141 5.16 5.83 4.30
N ALA A 142 4.92 4.72 3.59
CA ALA A 142 5.95 3.71 3.36
C ALA A 142 7.12 4.24 2.51
N SER A 143 6.82 5.02 1.46
CA SER A 143 7.86 5.69 0.65
C SER A 143 8.61 6.75 1.47
N TYR A 144 7.92 7.48 2.35
CA TYR A 144 8.59 8.36 3.32
C TYR A 144 9.55 7.60 4.22
N VAL A 145 9.20 6.40 4.72
CA VAL A 145 10.13 5.58 5.49
C VAL A 145 11.38 5.28 4.67
N GLN A 146 11.25 4.77 3.44
CA GLN A 146 12.39 4.45 2.58
C GLN A 146 13.29 5.66 2.28
N HIS A 147 12.69 6.83 2.08
CA HIS A 147 13.41 8.04 1.65
C HIS A 147 13.58 9.11 2.74
N GLN A 148 13.43 8.72 4.02
CA GLN A 148 13.42 9.64 5.16
C GLN A 148 14.62 10.61 5.17
N SER A 149 15.84 10.11 4.94
CA SER A 149 17.05 10.94 4.97
C SER A 149 17.08 11.99 3.85
N ALA A 150 16.65 11.62 2.63
CA ALA A 150 16.53 12.57 1.53
C ALA A 150 15.42 13.60 1.80
N ALA A 151 14.30 13.14 2.36
CA ALA A 151 13.17 13.98 2.72
C ALA A 151 13.56 15.08 3.72
N HIS A 152 14.29 14.72 4.79
CA HIS A 152 14.81 15.69 5.75
C HIS A 152 16.04 16.47 5.27
N ALA A 153 16.58 16.14 4.10
CA ALA A 153 17.53 16.97 3.35
C ALA A 153 16.83 17.92 2.35
N GLY A 154 15.50 17.91 2.28
CA GLY A 154 14.70 18.78 1.41
C GLY A 154 14.31 18.17 0.06
N ASP A 155 14.50 16.87 -0.14
CA ASP A 155 14.10 16.17 -1.37
C ASP A 155 12.95 15.18 -1.11
N ILE A 156 11.76 15.53 -1.59
CA ILE A 156 10.55 14.69 -1.49
C ILE A 156 10.16 14.02 -2.81
N ARG A 157 10.98 14.11 -3.87
CA ARG A 157 10.62 13.61 -5.20
C ARG A 157 10.28 12.12 -5.19
N SER A 158 11.06 11.30 -4.48
CA SER A 158 10.79 9.86 -4.37
C SER A 158 9.54 9.53 -3.55
N ILE A 159 9.10 10.43 -2.66
CA ILE A 159 7.85 10.28 -1.89
C ILE A 159 6.64 10.60 -2.78
N LEU A 160 6.77 11.65 -3.59
CA LEU A 160 5.75 12.09 -4.53
C LEU A 160 5.66 11.23 -5.78
N ALA A 161 6.76 10.55 -6.14
CA ALA A 161 6.79 9.60 -7.24
C ALA A 161 5.66 8.58 -7.04
N ASP A 162 4.84 8.37 -8.07
CA ASP A 162 3.72 7.46 -7.95
C ASP A 162 4.23 6.07 -7.53
N PRO A 163 3.57 5.31 -6.64
CA PRO A 163 3.98 3.94 -6.36
C PRO A 163 3.87 3.09 -7.63
N GLU A 164 3.12 3.57 -8.64
CA GLU A 164 3.06 3.06 -10.01
C GLU A 164 4.32 3.36 -10.86
N SER A 165 5.26 4.18 -10.39
CA SER A 165 6.50 4.48 -11.13
C SER A 165 7.64 3.48 -10.89
N GLU A 166 7.66 2.78 -9.75
CA GLU A 166 8.44 1.52 -9.60
C GLU A 166 7.83 0.40 -10.45
N HIS A 167 6.52 0.44 -10.71
CA HIS A 167 5.84 -0.43 -11.68
C HIS A 167 6.30 -0.19 -13.12
N ASN A 168 7.03 0.87 -13.45
CA ASN A 168 7.49 1.11 -14.82
C ASN A 168 8.48 0.04 -15.30
N SER A 169 9.32 -0.53 -14.43
CA SER A 169 10.16 -1.69 -14.82
C SER A 169 9.33 -2.96 -15.00
N ASP A 170 8.35 -3.19 -14.13
CA ASP A 170 7.47 -4.36 -14.23
C ASP A 170 6.57 -4.28 -15.47
N ASP A 171 6.01 -3.09 -15.75
CA ASP A 171 5.21 -2.82 -16.93
C ASP A 171 6.08 -2.94 -18.19
N GLN A 172 7.35 -2.50 -18.16
CA GLN A 172 8.29 -2.77 -19.26
C GLN A 172 8.52 -4.27 -19.47
N VAL A 173 8.66 -5.07 -18.42
CA VAL A 173 8.79 -6.53 -18.53
C VAL A 173 7.53 -7.16 -19.11
N ILE A 174 6.35 -6.76 -18.63
CA ILE A 174 5.07 -7.23 -19.16
C ILE A 174 4.88 -6.80 -20.62
N ASP A 175 5.20 -5.55 -20.95
CA ASP A 175 5.05 -4.99 -22.30
C ASP A 175 6.00 -5.66 -23.28
N ALA A 176 7.25 -5.91 -22.88
CA ALA A 176 8.22 -6.68 -23.65
C ALA A 176 7.72 -8.12 -23.91
N ALA A 177 7.20 -8.79 -22.87
CA ALA A 177 6.61 -10.12 -23.00
C ALA A 177 5.40 -10.13 -23.95
N VAL A 178 4.49 -9.17 -23.82
CA VAL A 178 3.31 -9.03 -24.69
C VAL A 178 3.70 -8.76 -26.15
N ALA A 179 4.78 -8.00 -26.36
CA ALA A 179 5.31 -7.68 -27.68
C ALA A 179 6.14 -8.82 -28.29
N ASP A 180 6.41 -9.89 -27.54
CA ASP A 180 7.11 -11.10 -28.00
C ASP A 180 8.49 -10.80 -28.61
N ILE A 181 9.23 -9.85 -28.01
CA ILE A 181 10.46 -9.30 -28.61
C ILE A 181 11.74 -10.08 -28.29
N SER A 182 11.66 -11.14 -27.47
CA SER A 182 12.82 -11.89 -26.97
C SER A 182 12.82 -13.34 -27.43
N GLU A 183 14.00 -13.94 -27.58
CA GLU A 183 14.10 -15.41 -27.68
C GLU A 183 13.83 -16.05 -26.32
N HIS A 184 12.93 -17.03 -26.27
CA HIS A 184 12.51 -17.67 -25.02
C HIS A 184 13.25 -18.99 -24.76
N ARG A 185 13.68 -19.20 -23.52
CA ARG A 185 14.34 -20.44 -23.06
C ARG A 185 13.63 -21.02 -21.84
N PHE A 186 13.12 -22.24 -21.99
CA PHE A 186 12.38 -22.93 -20.93
C PHE A 186 13.14 -24.12 -20.36
N GLY A 187 12.74 -24.57 -19.17
CA GLY A 187 13.20 -25.84 -18.59
C GLY A 187 14.42 -25.72 -17.67
N SER A 188 14.87 -24.51 -17.35
CA SER A 188 15.87 -24.32 -16.28
C SER A 188 15.24 -24.70 -14.92
N ALA A 189 16.07 -25.11 -13.95
CA ALA A 189 15.57 -25.48 -12.63
C ALA A 189 14.85 -24.30 -11.94
N GLU A 190 15.40 -23.10 -12.08
CA GLU A 190 14.84 -21.85 -11.53
C GLU A 190 13.51 -21.49 -12.18
N GLU A 191 13.41 -21.62 -13.50
CA GLU A 191 12.19 -21.37 -14.27
C GLU A 191 11.08 -22.34 -13.86
N LEU A 192 11.38 -23.64 -13.77
CA LEU A 192 10.42 -24.67 -13.37
C LEU A 192 9.95 -24.50 -11.92
N GLU A 193 10.85 -24.10 -11.01
CA GLU A 193 10.49 -23.78 -9.63
C GLU A 193 9.57 -22.57 -9.57
N GLN A 194 9.89 -21.51 -10.31
CA GLN A 194 9.06 -20.31 -10.37
C GLN A 194 7.69 -20.60 -10.99
N ARG A 195 7.62 -21.42 -12.04
CA ARG A 195 6.37 -21.89 -12.66
C ARG A 195 5.49 -22.65 -11.66
N ARG A 196 6.07 -23.56 -10.85
CA ARG A 196 5.34 -24.23 -9.76
C ARG A 196 4.82 -23.25 -8.72
N ALA A 197 5.63 -22.24 -8.36
CA ALA A 197 5.23 -21.21 -7.42
C ALA A 197 4.06 -20.35 -7.94
N ILE A 198 3.97 -20.12 -9.25
CA ILE A 198 2.82 -19.47 -9.89
C ILE A 198 1.57 -20.38 -9.81
N LEU A 199 1.70 -21.66 -10.16
CA LEU A 199 0.57 -22.60 -10.13
C LEU A 199 -0.05 -22.75 -8.74
N GLU A 200 0.76 -22.77 -7.67
CA GLU A 200 0.25 -22.80 -6.30
C GLU A 200 -0.48 -21.49 -5.92
N ARG A 201 -0.03 -20.33 -6.44
CA ARG A 201 -0.74 -19.05 -6.24
C ARG A 201 -2.08 -19.02 -6.97
N ILE A 202 -2.13 -19.52 -8.21
CA ILE A 202 -3.38 -19.65 -8.95
C ILE A 202 -4.37 -20.54 -8.18
N LYS A 203 -3.91 -21.69 -7.67
CA LYS A 203 -4.73 -22.58 -6.86
C LYS A 203 -5.26 -21.91 -5.59
N ALA A 204 -4.45 -21.10 -4.91
CA ALA A 204 -4.89 -20.33 -3.76
C ALA A 204 -5.96 -19.29 -4.14
N LEU A 205 -5.77 -18.60 -5.26
CA LEU A 205 -6.73 -17.64 -5.81
C LEU A 205 -8.06 -18.31 -6.18
N GLU A 206 -8.04 -19.40 -6.96
CA GLU A 206 -9.21 -20.20 -7.33
C GLU A 206 -9.97 -20.69 -6.08
N GLY A 207 -9.24 -21.17 -5.06
CA GLY A 207 -9.84 -21.62 -3.80
C GLY A 207 -10.56 -20.52 -3.04
N GLU A 208 -10.04 -19.30 -3.03
CA GLU A 208 -10.67 -18.17 -2.37
C GLU A 208 -11.87 -17.65 -3.15
N VAL A 209 -11.78 -17.57 -4.47
CA VAL A 209 -12.91 -17.26 -5.36
C VAL A 209 -14.05 -18.25 -5.16
N ALA A 210 -13.75 -19.55 -5.11
CA ALA A 210 -14.75 -20.58 -4.85
C ALA A 210 -15.42 -20.39 -3.49
N ARG A 211 -14.65 -20.12 -2.42
CA ARG A 211 -15.23 -19.85 -1.09
C ARG A 211 -16.19 -18.66 -1.12
N LEU A 212 -15.83 -17.61 -1.83
CA LEU A 212 -16.64 -16.41 -1.97
C LEU A 212 -17.96 -16.70 -2.72
N LYS A 213 -17.92 -17.50 -3.79
CA LYS A 213 -19.11 -17.94 -4.54
C LYS A 213 -20.03 -18.87 -3.72
N TYR A 214 -19.46 -19.76 -2.90
CA TYR A 214 -20.21 -20.81 -2.18
C TYR A 214 -20.52 -20.49 -0.70
N ALA A 215 -20.18 -19.30 -0.19
CA ALA A 215 -20.54 -18.85 1.15
C ALA A 215 -22.07 -18.78 1.41
N GLY A 216 -22.90 -18.93 0.36
CA GLY A 216 -24.36 -19.00 0.43
C GLY A 216 -24.97 -20.31 0.96
N GLY A 217 -24.17 -21.36 1.19
CA GLY A 217 -24.71 -22.74 1.16
C GLY A 217 -24.77 -23.58 2.45
N ARG A 218 -24.26 -23.16 3.62
CA ARG A 218 -24.29 -24.01 4.83
C ARG A 218 -24.71 -23.26 6.09
N GLY A 219 -26.00 -23.42 6.43
CA GLY A 219 -26.58 -23.45 7.79
C GLY A 219 -26.08 -22.44 8.83
N HIS A 220 -26.90 -21.42 9.11
CA HIS A 220 -27.39 -20.93 10.42
C HIS A 220 -27.95 -19.49 10.25
N ASN A 221 -29.29 -19.35 10.26
CA ASN A 221 -30.16 -18.17 10.50
C ASN A 221 -29.72 -16.71 10.21
N ASN A 222 -28.70 -16.46 9.40
CA ASN A 222 -28.44 -15.15 8.83
C ASN A 222 -28.23 -15.34 7.31
N PRO A 223 -29.11 -14.83 6.45
CA PRO A 223 -28.88 -14.92 5.01
C PRO A 223 -27.59 -14.17 4.69
N PRO A 224 -26.59 -14.81 4.06
CA PRO A 224 -25.41 -14.07 3.62
C PRO A 224 -25.84 -13.02 2.62
N GLU A 225 -25.37 -11.78 2.78
CA GLU A 225 -25.48 -10.78 1.73
C GLU A 225 -24.79 -11.35 0.50
N LEU A 226 -25.57 -11.74 -0.50
CA LEU A 226 -25.06 -12.10 -1.82
C LEU A 226 -24.24 -10.92 -2.31
N LEU A 227 -23.06 -11.20 -2.86
CA LEU A 227 -22.31 -10.18 -3.57
C LEU A 227 -23.22 -9.53 -4.63
N PRO A 228 -23.09 -8.21 -4.86
CA PRO A 228 -23.68 -7.56 -6.03
C PRO A 228 -23.37 -8.34 -7.30
N ALA A 229 -24.30 -8.32 -8.27
CA ALA A 229 -24.11 -9.00 -9.55
C ALA A 229 -22.82 -8.58 -10.28
N GLU A 230 -22.42 -7.30 -10.13
CA GLU A 230 -21.19 -6.74 -10.68
C GLU A 230 -19.93 -7.39 -10.07
N ASP A 231 -19.93 -7.64 -8.76
CA ASP A 231 -18.81 -8.30 -8.06
C ASP A 231 -18.74 -9.78 -8.43
N ILE A 232 -19.88 -10.44 -8.61
CA ILE A 232 -19.95 -11.83 -9.09
C ILE A 232 -19.37 -11.95 -10.50
N ALA A 233 -19.67 -11.00 -11.39
CA ALA A 233 -19.13 -10.96 -12.74
C ALA A 233 -17.62 -10.79 -12.73
N ALA A 234 -17.10 -9.77 -12.02
CA ALA A 234 -15.67 -9.50 -11.93
C ALA A 234 -14.88 -10.69 -11.32
N VAL A 235 -15.43 -11.34 -10.29
CA VAL A 235 -14.83 -12.53 -9.67
C VAL A 235 -14.90 -13.76 -10.60
N THR A 236 -15.87 -13.83 -11.50
CA THR A 236 -15.96 -14.89 -12.51
C THR A 236 -14.93 -14.69 -13.62
N GLU A 237 -14.79 -13.48 -14.14
CA GLU A 237 -13.72 -13.16 -15.12
C GLU A 237 -12.33 -13.44 -14.53
N LEU A 238 -12.12 -13.12 -13.24
CA LEU A 238 -10.90 -13.45 -12.51
C LEU A 238 -10.61 -14.95 -12.48
N GLU A 239 -11.62 -15.78 -12.22
CA GLU A 239 -11.49 -17.24 -12.20
C GLU A 239 -11.19 -17.80 -13.60
N GLU A 240 -11.87 -17.29 -14.64
CA GLU A 240 -11.66 -17.70 -16.02
C GLU A 240 -10.25 -17.37 -16.50
N GLU A 241 -9.76 -16.16 -16.22
CA GLU A 241 -8.40 -15.76 -16.58
C GLU A 241 -7.34 -16.56 -15.81
N ALA A 242 -7.57 -16.83 -14.51
CA ALA A 242 -6.69 -17.67 -13.70
C ALA A 242 -6.61 -19.11 -14.22
N SER A 243 -7.76 -19.70 -14.58
CA SER A 243 -7.83 -21.03 -15.18
C SER A 243 -7.14 -21.08 -16.55
N SER A 244 -7.32 -20.04 -17.37
CA SER A 244 -6.64 -19.92 -18.66
C SER A 244 -5.11 -19.84 -18.50
N LEU A 245 -4.62 -18.98 -17.60
CA LEU A 245 -3.19 -18.86 -17.30
C LEU A 245 -2.59 -20.17 -16.79
N LYS A 246 -3.32 -20.89 -15.92
CA LYS A 246 -2.91 -22.21 -15.42
C LYS A 246 -2.73 -23.22 -16.54
N GLY A 247 -3.67 -23.25 -17.49
CA GLY A 247 -3.57 -24.10 -18.68
C GLY A 247 -2.37 -23.74 -19.56
N GLU A 248 -2.07 -22.46 -19.70
CA GLU A 248 -0.91 -21.97 -20.46
C GLU A 248 0.42 -22.40 -19.82
N LEU A 249 0.58 -22.16 -18.52
CA LEU A 249 1.79 -22.50 -17.77
C LEU A 249 2.01 -24.01 -17.64
N ALA A 250 0.99 -24.83 -17.84
CA ALA A 250 1.11 -26.30 -17.84
C ALA A 250 1.80 -26.85 -19.12
N LYS A 251 1.91 -26.06 -20.19
CA LYS A 251 2.58 -26.49 -21.43
C LYS A 251 4.08 -26.63 -21.21
N VAL A 252 4.74 -27.47 -22.02
CA VAL A 252 6.21 -27.60 -22.00
C VAL A 252 6.85 -26.25 -22.32
N GLU A 253 6.37 -25.60 -23.38
CA GLU A 253 6.73 -24.26 -23.81
C GLU A 253 5.49 -23.36 -23.75
N PRO A 254 5.29 -22.59 -22.67
CA PRO A 254 4.19 -21.63 -22.58
C PRO A 254 4.36 -20.46 -23.56
N ASP A 255 3.26 -19.94 -24.07
CA ASP A 255 3.22 -18.70 -24.85
C ASP A 255 3.48 -17.50 -23.91
N VAL A 256 4.68 -16.93 -24.00
CA VAL A 256 5.13 -15.81 -23.15
C VAL A 256 4.25 -14.57 -23.34
N ALA A 257 3.82 -14.28 -24.57
CA ALA A 257 2.95 -13.17 -24.84
C ALA A 257 1.55 -13.37 -24.22
N ARG A 258 1.02 -14.61 -24.21
CA ARG A 258 -0.22 -14.95 -23.52
C ARG A 258 -0.10 -14.78 -22.01
N VAL A 259 1.01 -15.22 -21.41
CA VAL A 259 1.29 -15.06 -19.98
C VAL A 259 1.45 -13.59 -19.61
N GLY A 260 2.13 -12.79 -20.45
CA GLY A 260 2.24 -11.34 -20.30
C GLY A 260 0.88 -10.65 -20.37
N ARG A 261 0.00 -11.04 -21.30
CA ARG A 261 -1.39 -10.53 -21.36
C ARG A 261 -2.18 -10.85 -20.09
N SER A 262 -2.02 -12.06 -19.53
CA SER A 262 -2.61 -12.40 -18.22
C SER A 262 -2.09 -11.49 -17.11
N ALA A 263 -0.77 -11.27 -17.03
CA ALA A 263 -0.18 -10.39 -16.02
C ALA A 263 -0.75 -8.97 -16.10
N ARG A 264 -0.86 -8.42 -17.31
CA ARG A 264 -1.47 -7.10 -17.54
C ARG A 264 -2.94 -7.08 -17.09
N TRP A 265 -3.71 -8.12 -17.41
CA TRP A 265 -5.11 -8.21 -17.01
C TRP A 265 -5.27 -8.24 -15.48
N PHE A 266 -4.50 -9.09 -14.77
CA PHE A 266 -4.55 -9.13 -13.30
C PHE A 266 -4.12 -7.80 -12.67
N ARG A 267 -3.14 -7.11 -13.26
CA ARG A 267 -2.71 -5.77 -12.82
C ARG A 267 -3.83 -4.74 -13.00
N GLN A 268 -4.52 -4.75 -14.14
CA GLN A 268 -5.71 -3.90 -14.35
C GLN A 268 -6.81 -4.22 -13.33
N PHE A 269 -7.03 -5.50 -13.02
CA PHE A 269 -7.97 -5.93 -11.98
C PHE A 269 -7.65 -5.34 -10.60
N VAL A 270 -6.39 -5.47 -10.16
CA VAL A 270 -5.91 -4.92 -8.87
C VAL A 270 -6.06 -3.39 -8.85
N ASN A 271 -5.70 -2.70 -9.93
CA ASN A 271 -5.75 -1.25 -10.01
C ASN A 271 -7.18 -0.72 -10.03
N ALA A 272 -8.10 -1.37 -10.76
CA ALA A 272 -9.50 -1.03 -10.76
C ALA A 272 -10.09 -1.09 -9.33
N TRP A 273 -9.80 -2.16 -8.59
CA TRP A 273 -10.28 -2.30 -7.21
C TRP A 273 -9.74 -1.22 -6.29
N ARG A 274 -8.43 -0.91 -6.38
CA ARG A 274 -7.79 0.14 -5.56
C ARG A 274 -8.40 1.51 -5.83
N ARG A 275 -8.68 1.83 -7.10
CA ARG A 275 -9.34 3.07 -7.50
C ARG A 275 -10.74 3.15 -6.87
N THR A 276 -11.58 2.12 -7.01
CA THR A 276 -12.93 2.10 -6.40
C THR A 276 -12.87 2.25 -4.89
N LYS A 277 -11.97 1.54 -4.20
CA LYS A 277 -11.81 1.67 -2.74
C LYS A 277 -11.40 3.08 -2.33
N SER A 278 -10.48 3.71 -3.06
CA SER A 278 -10.05 5.08 -2.77
C SER A 278 -11.20 6.08 -2.95
N GLU A 279 -12.05 5.90 -3.97
CA GLU A 279 -13.23 6.74 -4.21
C GLU A 279 -14.31 6.50 -3.13
N ALA A 280 -14.49 5.25 -2.67
CA ALA A 280 -15.42 4.91 -1.59
C ALA A 280 -15.07 5.56 -0.25
N VAL A 281 -13.77 5.62 0.07
CA VAL A 281 -13.26 6.31 1.25
C VAL A 281 -13.48 7.83 1.13
N LYS A 282 -13.21 8.42 -0.05
CA LYS A 282 -13.37 9.86 -0.29
C LYS A 282 -14.82 10.34 -0.21
N PHE A 283 -15.79 9.51 -0.61
CA PHE A 283 -17.20 9.89 -0.70
C PHE A 283 -18.12 9.21 0.33
N GLY A 284 -17.55 8.67 1.42
CA GLY A 284 -18.34 8.15 2.55
C GLY A 284 -19.30 7.01 2.15
N GLY A 285 -18.88 6.13 1.24
CA GLY A 285 -19.67 4.95 0.83
C GLY A 285 -20.70 5.18 -0.29
N LYS A 286 -20.86 6.41 -0.81
CA LYS A 286 -21.79 6.69 -1.93
C LYS A 286 -21.13 6.57 -3.31
N VAL A 287 -20.62 5.37 -3.64
CA VAL A 287 -19.97 5.10 -4.95
C VAL A 287 -20.94 4.45 -5.95
N ALA A 288 -22.00 3.80 -5.46
CA ALA A 288 -22.91 3.01 -6.28
C ALA A 288 -23.54 3.79 -7.46
N ASP A 289 -23.73 5.11 -7.31
CA ASP A 289 -24.42 5.91 -8.32
C ASP A 289 -23.50 6.42 -9.45
N LYS A 290 -22.16 6.40 -9.30
CA LYS A 290 -21.22 6.92 -10.32
C LYS A 290 -20.45 5.86 -11.10
N ALA A 291 -20.46 4.60 -10.65
CA ALA A 291 -19.78 3.51 -11.35
C ALA A 291 -20.41 3.18 -12.72
N ARG A 292 -21.69 3.52 -12.92
CA ARG A 292 -22.47 3.20 -14.13
C ARG A 292 -22.09 4.01 -15.38
N ASP A 293 -21.39 5.13 -15.24
CA ASP A 293 -21.07 6.03 -16.37
C ASP A 293 -19.72 5.71 -17.05
N LYS A 294 -18.91 4.77 -16.54
CA LYS A 294 -17.60 4.42 -17.13
C LYS A 294 -17.67 3.14 -17.96
N ALA A 295 -18.11 3.27 -19.20
CA ALA A 295 -18.38 2.17 -20.13
C ALA A 295 -17.13 1.51 -20.80
N ALA A 296 -15.98 1.37 -20.13
CA ALA A 296 -14.80 0.77 -20.81
C ALA A 296 -13.77 0.02 -19.95
N GLU A 297 -13.84 0.01 -18.62
CA GLU A 297 -12.83 -0.65 -17.79
C GLU A 297 -13.52 -1.51 -16.73
N LEU A 298 -12.96 -2.68 -16.44
CA LEU A 298 -13.38 -3.63 -15.40
C LEU A 298 -13.94 -2.90 -14.17
N VAL A 299 -15.26 -2.98 -13.96
CA VAL A 299 -15.95 -2.32 -12.85
C VAL A 299 -16.07 -3.30 -11.69
N ILE A 300 -15.37 -3.04 -10.59
CA ILE A 300 -15.55 -3.76 -9.33
C ILE A 300 -16.36 -2.87 -8.40
N ALA A 301 -17.59 -3.26 -8.07
CA ALA A 301 -18.37 -2.59 -7.04
C ALA A 301 -17.81 -2.99 -5.65
N THR A 302 -18.05 -2.19 -4.63
CA THR A 302 -17.62 -2.54 -3.27
C THR A 302 -18.79 -2.32 -2.32
N VAL A 303 -19.42 -3.41 -1.87
CA VAL A 303 -20.34 -3.39 -0.73
C VAL A 303 -19.57 -3.66 0.55
N ILE A 304 -19.94 -2.92 1.61
CA ILE A 304 -19.23 -2.83 2.90
C ILE A 304 -19.01 -4.21 3.56
N GLY A 305 -19.89 -5.20 3.34
CA GLY A 305 -19.74 -6.58 3.84
C GLY A 305 -18.75 -7.47 3.05
N GLY A 306 -18.61 -7.26 1.73
CA GLY A 306 -17.74 -8.06 0.84
C GLY A 306 -16.31 -7.53 0.70
N ALA A 307 -16.05 -6.32 1.19
CA ALA A 307 -14.79 -5.60 0.99
C ALA A 307 -13.55 -6.32 1.59
N ALA A 308 -13.71 -7.07 2.68
CA ALA A 308 -12.60 -7.80 3.31
C ALA A 308 -12.20 -9.05 2.50
N ALA A 309 -13.18 -9.82 2.02
CA ALA A 309 -12.94 -11.01 1.21
C ALA A 309 -12.37 -10.65 -0.17
N LEU A 310 -12.94 -9.63 -0.82
CA LEU A 310 -12.39 -9.08 -2.06
C LEU A 310 -10.98 -8.51 -1.86
N GLY A 311 -10.69 -7.88 -0.72
CA GLY A 311 -9.34 -7.41 -0.39
C GLY A 311 -8.31 -8.54 -0.32
N HIS A 312 -8.67 -9.72 0.20
CA HIS A 312 -7.78 -10.88 0.21
C HIS A 312 -7.54 -11.43 -1.20
N ILE A 313 -8.59 -11.53 -2.03
CA ILE A 313 -8.48 -11.93 -3.45
C ILE A 313 -7.55 -10.98 -4.23
N VAL A 314 -7.68 -9.67 -4.01
CA VAL A 314 -6.83 -8.66 -4.67
C VAL A 314 -5.37 -8.82 -4.28
N ASN A 315 -5.08 -9.08 -3.00
CA ASN A 315 -3.71 -9.35 -2.55
C ASN A 315 -3.12 -10.62 -3.19
N LEU A 316 -3.94 -11.68 -3.36
CA LEU A 316 -3.54 -12.89 -4.05
C LEU A 316 -3.26 -12.63 -5.53
N ALA A 317 -4.10 -11.83 -6.20
CA ALA A 317 -3.91 -11.44 -7.60
C ALA A 317 -2.65 -10.58 -7.79
N GLU A 318 -2.36 -9.65 -6.87
CA GLU A 318 -1.12 -8.86 -6.90
C GLU A 318 0.12 -9.75 -6.72
N GLY A 319 0.09 -10.66 -5.75
CA GLY A 319 1.17 -11.63 -5.55
C GLY A 319 1.37 -12.57 -6.74
N LEU A 320 0.30 -12.85 -7.50
CA LEU A 320 0.36 -13.60 -8.76
C LEU A 320 1.07 -12.79 -9.87
N VAL A 321 0.72 -11.51 -10.03
CA VAL A 321 1.40 -10.60 -11.00
C VAL A 321 2.91 -10.58 -10.75
N GLN A 322 3.32 -10.39 -9.49
CA GLN A 322 4.74 -10.37 -9.13
C GLN A 322 5.46 -11.70 -9.41
N ALA A 323 4.78 -12.82 -9.17
CA ALA A 323 5.34 -14.14 -9.51
C ALA A 323 5.50 -14.34 -11.02
N ILE A 324 4.56 -13.82 -11.82
CA ILE A 324 4.63 -13.88 -13.29
C ILE A 324 5.78 -13.00 -13.80
N ILE A 325 5.93 -11.76 -13.32
CA ILE A 325 7.02 -10.86 -13.73
C ILE A 325 8.39 -11.52 -13.47
N LYS A 326 8.55 -12.15 -12.31
CA LYS A 326 9.78 -12.90 -12.02
C LYS A 326 10.00 -14.06 -12.99
N TRP A 327 8.95 -14.78 -13.40
CA TRP A 327 9.06 -15.82 -14.41
C TRP A 327 9.41 -15.26 -15.78
N LEU A 328 8.82 -14.14 -16.19
CA LEU A 328 9.15 -13.44 -17.43
C LEU A 328 10.62 -13.02 -17.50
N GLY A 329 11.24 -12.70 -16.36
CA GLY A 329 12.68 -12.41 -16.29
C GLY A 329 13.59 -13.65 -16.37
N LEU A 330 13.05 -14.87 -16.31
CA LEU A 330 13.80 -16.12 -16.38
C LEU A 330 13.71 -16.82 -17.74
N VAL A 331 12.73 -16.45 -18.57
CA VAL A 331 12.44 -17.07 -19.87
C VAL A 331 12.92 -16.24 -21.04
#